data_AF-A0A2S5W576-F1
#
_entry.id   AF-A0A2S5W576-F1
#
_cell.length_a   1.000
_cell.length_b   1.000
_cell.length_c   1.000
_cell.angle_alpha   90.00
_cell.angle_beta   90.00
_cell.angle_gamma   90.00
#
_symmetry.space_group_name_H-M   'P 1'
#
loop_
_entity.id
_entity.type
_entity.pdbx_description
1 polymer ?
#
loop_
_entity_poly.entity_id
_entity_poly.type
_entity_poly.pdbx_seq_one_letter_code
_entity_poly.pdbx_strand_id
1 'polypeptide(L)'
;MTDLSVMTRVPLGESGRREILANKPPLWEFLYLAACLRINMAAYEDLWRDYHFGYSMDVGESYTAVEFLDYASERLTKISTIVSRIPKIISPRSFEMAIGAPGEAGDSSLIHHLSRRFAATYAQMLQWTDEIRAVQLGDETDSAREALVALADQPIEACREFVTTFTSRVEAACEQRSHGADLPIDLDFAVEFFVDPALVDEFVSLVKVSVSSDEALE
;
A
#
# COMPACT_ATOMS: atom_id res chain seq x y z
N MET A 1 39.67 -8.79 13.39
CA MET A 1 38.83 -8.55 12.20
C MET A 1 37.52 -9.25 12.49
N THR A 2 36.57 -8.52 13.06
CA THR A 2 35.29 -9.10 13.48
C THR A 2 34.51 -9.41 12.21
N ASP A 3 34.12 -10.66 12.06
CA ASP A 3 33.22 -11.13 11.02
C ASP A 3 31.88 -10.39 11.20
N LEU A 4 31.76 -9.23 10.54
CA LEU A 4 30.47 -8.56 10.37
C LEU A 4 29.64 -9.54 9.55
N SER A 5 28.77 -10.30 10.22
CA SER A 5 27.70 -11.07 9.60
C SER A 5 27.13 -10.23 8.46
N VAL A 6 27.46 -10.61 7.23
CA VAL A 6 27.11 -9.83 6.06
C VAL A 6 25.64 -10.08 5.81
N MET A 7 24.78 -9.30 6.47
CA MET A 7 23.36 -9.33 6.20
C MET A 7 23.12 -8.72 4.81
N THR A 8 23.04 -9.59 3.81
CA THR A 8 22.70 -9.22 2.43
C THR A 8 21.21 -9.37 2.12
N ARG A 9 20.47 -10.05 3.00
CA ARG A 9 19.05 -10.36 2.80
C ARG A 9 18.17 -9.66 3.82
N VAL A 10 17.00 -9.24 3.38
CA VAL A 10 16.00 -8.61 4.24
C VAL A 10 15.32 -9.70 5.08
N PRO A 11 15.41 -9.62 6.42
CA PRO A 11 14.83 -10.64 7.28
C PRO A 11 13.30 -10.62 7.24
N LEU A 12 12.70 -11.80 7.46
CA LEU A 12 11.24 -11.99 7.42
C LEU A 12 10.56 -11.82 8.79
N GLY A 13 11.31 -11.64 9.86
CA GLY A 13 10.77 -11.70 11.21
C GLY A 13 11.46 -10.79 12.21
N GLU A 14 10.82 -10.65 13.37
CA GLU A 14 11.21 -9.71 14.43
C GLU A 14 12.64 -9.90 14.93
N SER A 15 13.09 -11.15 15.03
CA SER A 15 14.45 -11.45 15.47
C SER A 15 15.51 -10.88 14.52
N GLY A 16 15.33 -11.03 13.21
CA GLY A 16 16.25 -10.45 12.23
C GLY A 16 16.18 -8.91 12.20
N ARG A 17 14.99 -8.33 12.43
CA ARG A 17 14.86 -6.87 12.58
C ARG A 17 15.69 -6.34 13.76
N ARG A 18 15.67 -7.03 14.91
CA ARG A 18 16.50 -6.69 16.08
C ARG A 18 17.98 -6.86 15.82
N GLU A 19 18.36 -7.88 15.06
CA GLU A 19 19.75 -8.11 14.65
C GLU A 19 20.31 -6.95 13.83
N ILE A 20 19.52 -6.42 12.87
CA ILE A 20 19.92 -5.23 12.09
C ILE A 20 20.21 -4.04 13.01
N LEU A 21 19.33 -3.77 13.99
CA LEU A 21 19.52 -2.63 14.90
C LEU A 21 20.70 -2.82 15.86
N ALA A 22 20.98 -4.06 16.26
CA ALA A 22 22.09 -4.37 17.15
C ALA A 22 23.44 -4.24 16.45
N ASN A 23 23.53 -4.74 15.21
CA ASN A 23 24.80 -4.82 14.48
C ASN A 23 25.05 -3.63 13.55
N LYS A 24 23.99 -2.94 13.12
CA LYS A 24 24.00 -1.84 12.14
C LYS A 24 24.96 -2.13 10.96
N PRO A 25 24.70 -3.18 10.17
CA PRO A 25 25.52 -3.51 9.01
C PRO A 25 25.57 -2.33 8.01
N PRO A 26 26.46 -2.37 7.00
CA PRO A 26 26.38 -1.41 5.91
C PRO A 26 24.96 -1.35 5.32
N LEU A 27 24.46 -0.13 5.05
CA LEU A 27 23.10 0.13 4.57
C LEU A 27 21.98 -0.29 5.55
N TRP A 28 22.26 -0.41 6.85
CA TRP A 28 21.28 -0.87 7.83
C TRP A 28 19.98 -0.06 7.84
N GLU A 29 20.01 1.24 7.56
CA GLU A 29 18.80 2.09 7.52
C GLU A 29 17.80 1.58 6.47
N PHE A 30 18.30 1.29 5.26
CA PHE A 30 17.49 0.78 4.15
C PHE A 30 17.09 -0.67 4.38
N LEU A 31 18.00 -1.50 4.90
CA LEU A 31 17.72 -2.89 5.25
C LEU A 31 16.64 -2.98 6.34
N TYR A 32 16.71 -2.10 7.34
CA TYR A 32 15.74 -2.00 8.42
C TYR A 32 14.38 -1.49 7.92
N LEU A 33 14.37 -0.48 7.04
CA LEU A 33 13.14 -0.01 6.39
C LEU A 33 12.48 -1.13 5.58
N ALA A 34 13.24 -1.87 4.76
CA ALA A 34 12.73 -2.98 3.96
C ALA A 34 12.13 -4.08 4.85
N ALA A 35 12.84 -4.45 5.92
CA ALA A 35 12.36 -5.43 6.88
C ALA A 35 11.05 -4.97 7.54
N CYS A 36 10.98 -3.71 7.98
CA CYS A 36 9.78 -3.17 8.59
C CYS A 36 8.60 -3.12 7.61
N LEU A 37 8.82 -2.69 6.37
CA LEU A 37 7.77 -2.67 5.34
C LEU A 37 7.21 -4.07 5.08
N ARG A 38 8.07 -5.06 4.87
CA ARG A 38 7.64 -6.45 4.64
C ARG A 38 6.84 -7.00 5.80
N ILE A 39 7.34 -6.86 7.03
CA ILE A 39 6.68 -7.37 8.23
C ILE A 39 5.32 -6.68 8.44
N ASN A 40 5.27 -5.36 8.30
CA ASN A 40 4.03 -4.62 8.53
C ASN A 40 2.98 -4.88 7.43
N MET A 41 3.40 -5.08 6.18
CA MET A 41 2.49 -5.43 5.08
C MET A 41 1.94 -6.85 5.23
N ALA A 42 2.78 -7.81 5.64
CA ALA A 42 2.36 -9.19 5.85
C ALA A 42 1.29 -9.35 6.94
N ALA A 43 1.20 -8.40 7.88
CA ALA A 43 0.14 -8.37 8.89
C ALA A 43 -1.27 -8.15 8.29
N TYR A 44 -1.39 -7.72 7.04
CA TYR A 44 -2.65 -7.48 6.33
C TYR A 44 -2.85 -8.45 5.17
N GLU A 45 -2.14 -9.58 5.15
CA GLU A 45 -2.21 -10.52 4.03
C GLU A 45 -3.57 -11.20 3.91
N ASP A 46 -4.29 -11.40 5.03
CA ASP A 46 -5.66 -11.94 4.98
C ASP A 46 -6.63 -10.95 4.31
N LEU A 47 -6.60 -9.66 4.70
CA LEU A 47 -7.37 -8.61 4.01
C LEU A 47 -7.03 -8.51 2.52
N TRP A 48 -5.76 -8.69 2.17
CA TRP A 48 -5.35 -8.70 0.77
C TRP A 48 -5.95 -9.88 0.01
N ARG A 49 -5.99 -11.08 0.62
CA ARG A 49 -6.59 -12.27 0.00
C ARG A 49 -8.08 -12.10 -0.21
N ASP A 50 -8.80 -11.58 0.77
CA ASP A 50 -10.24 -11.34 0.67
C ASP A 50 -10.54 -10.35 -0.46
N TYR A 51 -9.79 -9.24 -0.49
CA TYR A 51 -9.83 -8.28 -1.60
C TYR A 51 -9.51 -8.95 -2.95
N HIS A 52 -8.44 -9.74 -3.03
CA HIS A 52 -7.98 -10.37 -4.27
C HIS A 52 -8.94 -11.44 -4.80
N PHE A 53 -9.61 -12.16 -3.90
CA PHE A 53 -10.64 -13.13 -4.26
C PHE A 53 -12.00 -12.50 -4.55
N GLY A 54 -12.16 -11.20 -4.31
CA GLY A 54 -13.36 -10.47 -4.70
C GLY A 54 -14.53 -10.63 -3.74
N TYR A 55 -14.31 -11.01 -2.47
CA TYR A 55 -15.39 -11.15 -1.49
C TYR A 55 -15.15 -10.31 -0.25
N SER A 56 -16.25 -10.02 0.46
CA SER A 56 -16.23 -9.52 1.83
C SER A 56 -16.77 -10.60 2.76
N MET A 57 -16.25 -10.65 3.98
CA MET A 57 -16.79 -11.50 5.05
C MET A 57 -17.90 -10.80 5.85
N ASP A 58 -18.05 -9.49 5.65
CA ASP A 58 -19.02 -8.67 6.34
C ASP A 58 -20.33 -8.56 5.54
N VAL A 59 -21.43 -8.37 6.26
CA VAL A 59 -22.75 -8.08 5.70
C VAL A 59 -23.14 -6.67 6.14
N GLY A 60 -23.13 -5.75 5.18
CA GLY A 60 -23.43 -4.35 5.37
C GLY A 60 -24.92 -4.03 5.24
N GLU A 61 -25.21 -2.74 5.25
CA GLU A 61 -26.56 -2.20 5.06
C GLU A 61 -27.03 -2.40 3.61
N SER A 62 -28.35 -2.36 3.41
CA SER A 62 -28.98 -2.39 2.10
C SER A 62 -29.17 -0.98 1.58
N TYR A 63 -28.88 -0.78 0.29
CA TYR A 63 -29.04 0.50 -0.39
C TYR A 63 -29.89 0.30 -1.66
N THR A 64 -30.77 1.25 -1.98
CA THR A 64 -31.34 1.38 -3.33
C THR A 64 -30.28 1.90 -4.31
N ALA A 65 -30.58 1.91 -5.61
CA ALA A 65 -29.64 2.47 -6.60
C ALA A 65 -29.34 3.95 -6.34
N VAL A 66 -30.36 4.71 -5.89
CA VAL A 66 -30.24 6.14 -5.57
C VAL A 66 -29.47 6.36 -4.26
N GLU A 67 -29.68 5.55 -3.23
CA GLU A 67 -28.92 5.68 -1.98
C GLU A 67 -27.45 5.27 -2.17
N PHE A 68 -27.20 4.27 -3.02
CA PHE A 68 -25.84 3.83 -3.35
C PHE A 68 -25.02 4.94 -4.03
N LEU A 69 -25.66 5.85 -4.76
CA LEU A 69 -25.00 7.00 -5.37
C LEU A 69 -24.37 7.95 -4.36
N ASP A 70 -25.15 8.33 -3.35
CA ASP A 70 -24.69 9.20 -2.28
C ASP A 70 -23.59 8.51 -1.48
N TYR A 71 -23.77 7.22 -1.18
CA TYR A 71 -22.75 6.38 -0.56
C TYR A 71 -21.45 6.36 -1.37
N ALA A 72 -21.52 6.08 -2.68
CA ALA A 72 -20.35 5.98 -3.55
C ALA A 72 -19.59 7.31 -3.65
N SER A 73 -20.30 8.44 -3.71
CA SER A 73 -19.70 9.79 -3.72
C SER A 73 -18.85 10.06 -2.46
N GLU A 74 -19.36 9.66 -1.29
CA GLU A 74 -18.59 9.72 -0.04
C GLU A 74 -17.35 8.82 -0.11
N ARG A 75 -17.52 7.58 -0.61
CA ARG A 75 -16.42 6.61 -0.73
C ARG A 75 -15.32 7.11 -1.67
N LEU A 76 -15.65 7.75 -2.79
CA LEU A 76 -14.68 8.36 -3.71
C LEU A 76 -13.82 9.43 -3.02
N THR A 77 -14.45 10.28 -2.21
CA THR A 77 -13.74 11.30 -1.42
C THR A 77 -12.80 10.65 -0.39
N LYS A 78 -13.26 9.57 0.25
CA LYS A 78 -12.48 8.80 1.24
C LYS A 78 -11.24 8.16 0.60
N ILE A 79 -11.37 7.46 -0.52
CA ILE A 79 -10.21 6.79 -1.16
C ILE A 79 -9.18 7.79 -1.68
N SER A 80 -9.62 8.90 -2.30
CA SER A 80 -8.71 9.98 -2.72
C SER A 80 -7.90 10.53 -1.55
N THR A 81 -8.57 10.74 -0.40
CA THR A 81 -7.91 11.16 0.84
C THR A 81 -6.90 10.14 1.34
N ILE A 82 -7.22 8.84 1.30
CA ILE A 82 -6.31 7.76 1.72
C ILE A 82 -5.08 7.73 0.82
N VAL A 83 -5.26 7.68 -0.50
CA VAL A 83 -4.16 7.61 -1.50
C VAL A 83 -3.24 8.83 -1.39
N SER A 84 -3.79 10.02 -1.17
CA SER A 84 -3.00 11.27 -1.03
C SER A 84 -2.01 11.28 0.14
N ARG A 85 -2.10 10.32 1.07
CA ARG A 85 -1.19 10.21 2.22
C ARG A 85 0.12 9.53 1.85
N ILE A 86 0.13 8.62 0.87
CA ILE A 86 1.35 7.89 0.52
C ILE A 86 2.48 8.84 0.11
N PRO A 87 2.31 9.77 -0.85
CA PRO A 87 3.39 10.67 -1.26
C PRO A 87 3.94 11.53 -0.13
N LYS A 88 3.14 11.79 0.91
CA LYS A 88 3.57 12.53 2.11
C LYS A 88 4.43 11.64 3.02
N ILE A 89 4.10 10.36 3.14
CA ILE A 89 4.85 9.38 3.95
C ILE A 89 6.21 9.10 3.32
N ILE A 90 6.26 8.92 2.00
CA ILE A 90 7.48 8.61 1.25
C ILE A 90 8.14 9.84 0.61
N SER A 91 7.83 11.03 1.11
CA SER A 91 8.41 12.27 0.57
C SER A 91 9.93 12.31 0.78
N PRO A 92 10.70 13.00 -0.09
CA PRO A 92 12.14 13.17 0.11
C PRO A 92 12.49 13.70 1.50
N ARG A 93 11.70 14.66 1.99
CA ARG A 93 11.84 15.22 3.34
C ARG A 93 11.63 14.16 4.43
N SER A 94 10.57 13.35 4.32
CA SER A 94 10.30 12.28 5.30
C SER A 94 11.40 11.24 5.29
N PHE A 95 11.89 10.86 4.10
CA PHE A 95 13.02 9.96 3.95
C PHE A 95 14.30 10.52 4.57
N GLU A 96 14.67 11.77 4.27
CA GLU A 96 15.85 12.42 4.85
C GLU A 96 15.78 12.49 6.38
N MET A 97 14.60 12.83 6.94
CA MET A 97 14.40 12.86 8.39
C MET A 97 14.57 11.48 9.06
N ALA A 98 14.25 10.40 8.37
CA ALA A 98 14.29 9.05 8.94
C ALA A 98 15.61 8.32 8.65
N ILE A 99 16.08 8.37 7.41
CA ILE A 99 17.29 7.68 6.94
C ILE A 99 18.55 8.50 7.25
N GLY A 100 18.43 9.83 7.33
CA GLY A 100 19.57 10.74 7.45
C GLY A 100 20.12 11.18 6.10
N ALA A 101 20.83 12.32 6.09
CA ALA A 101 21.63 12.74 4.95
C ALA A 101 22.85 11.80 4.76
N PRO A 102 23.47 11.73 3.57
CA PRO A 102 24.67 10.92 3.37
C PRO A 102 25.77 11.23 4.40
N GLY A 103 26.15 10.21 5.18
CA GLY A 103 27.15 10.32 6.25
C GLY A 103 26.58 10.66 7.63
N GLU A 104 25.28 10.93 7.73
CA GLU A 104 24.56 11.08 8.99
C GLU A 104 23.80 9.79 9.34
N ALA A 105 23.75 9.45 10.62
CA ALA A 105 23.05 8.24 11.05
C ALA A 105 21.54 8.44 11.04
N GLY A 106 20.81 7.47 10.50
CA GLY A 106 19.35 7.47 10.52
C GLY A 106 18.74 7.23 11.90
N ASP A 107 17.47 7.60 12.06
CA ASP A 107 16.65 7.37 13.25
C ASP A 107 15.75 6.13 13.06
N SER A 108 16.12 5.03 13.71
CA SER A 108 15.36 3.79 13.70
C SER A 108 13.89 3.92 14.12
N SER A 109 13.56 4.85 15.02
CA SER A 109 12.19 5.08 15.47
C SER A 109 11.36 5.74 14.38
N LEU A 110 11.94 6.71 13.67
CA LEU A 110 11.30 7.37 12.53
C LEU A 110 11.18 6.42 11.32
N ILE A 111 12.21 5.62 11.03
CA ILE A 111 12.13 4.58 9.98
C ILE A 111 10.98 3.61 10.27
N HIS A 112 10.90 3.12 11.51
CA HIS A 112 9.81 2.25 11.92
C HIS A 112 8.45 2.94 11.83
N HIS A 113 8.36 4.20 12.25
CA HIS A 113 7.14 4.99 12.14
C HIS A 113 6.66 5.12 10.69
N LEU A 114 7.53 5.50 9.75
CA LEU A 114 7.19 5.64 8.33
C LEU A 114 6.67 4.32 7.75
N SER A 115 7.38 3.21 8.02
CA SER A 115 6.97 1.89 7.54
C SER A 115 5.58 1.48 8.07
N ARG A 116 5.24 1.84 9.31
CA ARG A 116 3.91 1.58 9.89
C ARG A 116 2.84 2.45 9.25
N ARG A 117 3.13 3.73 9.01
CA ARG A 117 2.19 4.65 8.34
C ARG A 117 1.93 4.23 6.90
N PHE A 118 2.94 3.74 6.19
CA PHE A 118 2.78 3.17 4.86
C PHE A 118 1.84 1.96 4.87
N ALA A 119 2.15 0.93 5.66
CA ALA A 119 1.34 -0.28 5.75
C ALA A 119 -0.09 -0.02 6.24
N ALA A 120 -0.28 0.90 7.19
CA ALA A 120 -1.61 1.29 7.65
C ALA A 120 -2.41 2.06 6.59
N THR A 121 -1.76 2.77 5.66
CA THR A 121 -2.44 3.43 4.54
C THR A 121 -2.84 2.41 3.48
N TYR A 122 -1.97 1.43 3.21
CA TYR A 122 -2.31 0.25 2.40
C TYR A 122 -3.52 -0.51 2.95
N ALA A 123 -3.53 -0.83 4.25
CA ALA A 123 -4.64 -1.51 4.90
C ALA A 123 -5.96 -0.73 4.81
N GLN A 124 -5.92 0.61 4.89
CA GLN A 124 -7.12 1.44 4.72
C GLN A 124 -7.72 1.35 3.31
N MET A 125 -6.91 1.10 2.27
CA MET A 125 -7.42 0.89 0.92
C MET A 125 -8.10 -0.48 0.81
N LEU A 126 -7.52 -1.53 1.40
CA LEU A 126 -8.16 -2.85 1.48
C LEU A 126 -9.47 -2.82 2.28
N GLN A 127 -9.49 -2.13 3.42
CA GLN A 127 -10.72 -1.97 4.20
C GLN A 127 -11.76 -1.17 3.45
N TRP A 128 -11.34 -0.18 2.65
CA TRP A 128 -12.27 0.59 1.83
C TRP A 128 -12.95 -0.28 0.76
N THR A 129 -12.23 -1.20 0.12
CA THR A 129 -12.84 -2.13 -0.85
C THR A 129 -13.76 -3.14 -0.18
N ASP A 130 -13.36 -3.66 0.97
CA ASP A 130 -14.17 -4.56 1.80
C ASP A 130 -15.48 -3.92 2.27
N GLU A 131 -15.43 -2.69 2.81
CA GLU A 131 -16.61 -1.91 3.22
C GLU A 131 -17.59 -1.69 2.07
N ILE A 132 -17.11 -1.51 0.84
CA ILE A 132 -17.96 -1.36 -0.34
C ILE A 132 -18.60 -2.69 -0.72
N ARG A 133 -17.83 -3.79 -0.72
CA ARG A 133 -18.35 -5.12 -1.07
C ARG A 133 -19.35 -5.67 -0.05
N ALA A 134 -19.28 -5.23 1.20
CA ALA A 134 -20.22 -5.64 2.23
C ALA A 134 -21.65 -5.13 1.99
N VAL A 135 -21.84 -4.01 1.27
CA VAL A 135 -23.17 -3.41 1.07
C VAL A 135 -24.08 -4.31 0.23
N GLN A 136 -25.35 -4.37 0.61
CA GLN A 136 -26.36 -5.18 -0.09
C GLN A 136 -27.05 -4.31 -1.15
N LEU A 137 -27.10 -4.80 -2.38
CA LEU A 137 -27.64 -4.09 -3.55
C LEU A 137 -28.52 -5.02 -4.39
N GLY A 138 -29.41 -4.43 -5.20
CA GLY A 138 -30.09 -5.15 -6.27
C GLY A 138 -29.14 -5.54 -7.41
N ASP A 139 -29.50 -6.58 -8.16
CA ASP A 139 -28.67 -7.17 -9.23
C ASP A 139 -28.21 -6.12 -10.25
N GLU A 140 -29.04 -5.11 -10.56
CA GLU A 140 -28.70 -4.06 -11.52
C GLU A 140 -27.60 -3.09 -11.04
N THR A 141 -27.38 -2.96 -9.73
CA THR A 141 -26.41 -2.01 -9.15
C THR A 141 -25.07 -2.68 -8.80
N ASP A 142 -25.02 -4.02 -8.79
CA ASP A 142 -23.83 -4.80 -8.43
C ASP A 142 -22.61 -4.48 -9.32
N SER A 143 -22.85 -4.26 -10.62
CA SER A 143 -21.79 -3.89 -11.57
C SER A 143 -21.19 -2.52 -11.26
N ALA A 144 -22.01 -1.56 -10.82
CA ALA A 144 -21.53 -0.25 -10.40
C ALA A 144 -20.69 -0.35 -9.11
N ARG A 145 -21.04 -1.27 -8.20
CA ARG A 145 -20.23 -1.55 -7.00
C ARG A 145 -18.84 -2.06 -7.36
N GLU A 146 -18.73 -3.06 -8.23
CA GLU A 146 -17.41 -3.58 -8.60
C GLU A 146 -16.58 -2.55 -9.38
N ALA A 147 -17.20 -1.73 -10.24
CA ALA A 147 -16.51 -0.61 -10.89
C ALA A 147 -15.97 0.42 -9.89
N LEU A 148 -16.73 0.70 -8.82
CA LEU A 148 -16.26 1.56 -7.73
C LEU A 148 -15.05 0.93 -7.02
N VAL A 149 -15.12 -0.36 -6.67
CA VAL A 149 -14.03 -1.09 -6.01
C VAL A 149 -12.75 -1.07 -6.85
N ALA A 150 -12.88 -1.25 -8.16
CA ALA A 150 -11.75 -1.29 -9.09
C ALA A 150 -10.89 -0.01 -9.09
N LEU A 151 -11.43 1.13 -8.64
CA LEU A 151 -10.66 2.38 -8.50
C LEU A 151 -9.52 2.28 -7.48
N ALA A 152 -9.58 1.31 -6.56
CA ALA A 152 -8.51 1.06 -5.60
C ALA A 152 -7.46 0.05 -6.10
N ASP A 153 -7.65 -0.60 -7.24
CA ASP A 153 -6.78 -1.68 -7.71
C ASP A 153 -5.35 -1.21 -7.92
N GLN A 154 -5.18 -0.19 -8.77
CA GLN A 154 -3.87 0.40 -9.07
C GLN A 154 -3.12 0.84 -7.81
N PRO A 155 -3.68 1.65 -6.88
CA PRO A 155 -2.93 2.07 -5.71
C PRO A 155 -2.63 0.92 -4.72
N ILE A 156 -3.48 -0.10 -4.61
CA ILE A 156 -3.22 -1.29 -3.80
C ILE A 156 -2.04 -2.09 -4.37
N GLU A 157 -2.06 -2.35 -5.69
CA GLU A 157 -1.00 -3.07 -6.39
C GLU A 157 0.33 -2.33 -6.34
N ALA A 158 0.31 -1.02 -6.62
CA ALA A 158 1.50 -0.17 -6.58
C ALA A 158 2.18 -0.19 -5.20
N CYS A 159 1.43 -0.29 -4.10
CA CYS A 159 2.01 -0.43 -2.77
C CYS A 159 2.75 -1.76 -2.58
N ARG A 160 2.21 -2.88 -3.09
CA ARG A 160 2.85 -4.21 -3.00
C ARG A 160 4.08 -4.28 -3.91
N GLU A 161 3.96 -3.74 -5.12
CA GLU A 161 5.08 -3.66 -6.07
C GLU A 161 6.21 -2.80 -5.51
N PHE A 162 5.90 -1.64 -4.93
CA PHE A 162 6.89 -0.79 -4.28
C PHE A 162 7.68 -1.54 -3.22
N VAL A 163 7.01 -2.23 -2.29
CA VAL A 163 7.70 -2.96 -1.20
C VAL A 163 8.58 -4.09 -1.76
N THR A 164 8.10 -4.78 -2.79
CA THR A 164 8.84 -5.87 -3.45
C THR A 164 10.09 -5.35 -4.18
N THR A 165 9.93 -4.28 -4.95
CA THR A 165 11.02 -3.64 -5.70
C THR A 165 12.03 -2.98 -4.78
N PHE A 166 11.56 -2.27 -3.75
CA PHE A 166 12.40 -1.67 -2.71
C PHE A 166 13.26 -2.73 -2.02
N THR A 167 12.64 -3.82 -1.56
CA THR A 167 13.34 -4.94 -0.92
C THR A 167 14.42 -5.50 -1.84
N SER A 168 14.07 -5.82 -3.09
CA SER A 168 15.00 -6.40 -4.06
C SER A 168 16.20 -5.50 -4.35
N ARG A 169 15.96 -4.18 -4.49
CA ARG A 169 17.02 -3.19 -4.72
C ARG A 169 17.95 -3.05 -3.50
N VAL A 170 17.39 -3.07 -2.29
CA VAL A 170 18.19 -3.04 -1.05
C VAL A 170 19.04 -4.29 -0.90
N GLU A 171 18.49 -5.48 -1.16
CA GLU A 171 19.27 -6.73 -1.13
C GLU A 171 20.41 -6.69 -2.15
N ALA A 172 20.14 -6.27 -3.39
CA ALA A 172 21.16 -6.13 -4.41
C ALA A 172 22.26 -5.12 -4.01
N ALA A 173 21.90 -4.00 -3.39
CA ALA A 173 22.85 -3.02 -2.88
C ALA A 173 23.73 -3.58 -1.75
N CYS A 174 23.15 -4.36 -0.84
CA CYS A 174 23.88 -5.03 0.24
C CYS A 174 24.83 -6.09 -0.31
N GLU A 175 24.40 -6.88 -1.31
CA GLU A 175 25.25 -7.86 -2.00
C GLU A 175 26.44 -7.16 -2.69
N GLN A 176 26.21 -6.08 -3.44
CA GLN A 176 27.29 -5.30 -4.06
C GLN A 176 28.30 -4.80 -3.04
N ARG A 177 27.84 -4.22 -1.92
CA ARG A 177 28.71 -3.73 -0.85
C ARG A 177 29.50 -4.86 -0.20
N SER A 178 28.90 -6.04 -0.02
CA SER A 178 29.58 -7.21 0.54
C SER A 178 30.73 -7.74 -0.30
N HIS A 179 30.65 -7.58 -1.63
CA HIS A 179 31.71 -7.95 -2.56
C HIS A 179 32.83 -6.91 -2.67
N GLY A 180 32.84 -5.90 -1.77
CA GLY A 180 33.87 -4.86 -1.74
C GLY A 180 33.71 -3.78 -2.81
N ALA A 181 32.51 -3.65 -3.41
CA ALA A 181 32.23 -2.54 -4.31
C ALA A 181 32.26 -1.22 -3.50
N ASP A 182 33.19 -0.34 -3.86
CA ASP A 182 33.33 0.98 -3.23
C ASP A 182 32.66 2.10 -4.04
N LEU A 183 31.93 1.73 -5.09
CA LEU A 183 31.19 2.66 -5.92
C LEU A 183 30.01 3.27 -5.14
N PRO A 184 29.64 4.54 -5.41
CA PRO A 184 28.36 5.09 -4.99
C PRO A 184 27.21 4.19 -5.47
N ILE A 185 26.26 3.92 -4.57
CA ILE A 185 25.04 3.19 -4.91
C ILE A 185 23.92 4.21 -4.93
N ASP A 186 23.41 4.51 -6.13
CA ASP A 186 22.23 5.35 -6.28
C ASP A 186 20.98 4.50 -6.13
N LEU A 187 20.23 4.78 -5.07
CA LEU A 187 18.95 4.14 -4.77
C LEU A 187 17.83 5.10 -5.13
N ASP A 188 17.28 4.95 -6.32
CA ASP A 188 16.07 5.65 -6.74
C ASP A 188 14.84 4.79 -6.44
N PHE A 189 13.77 5.41 -5.92
CA PHE A 189 12.53 4.73 -5.59
C PHE A 189 11.35 5.62 -5.96
N ALA A 190 10.53 5.14 -6.87
CA ALA A 190 9.30 5.82 -7.29
C ALA A 190 8.09 4.93 -7.01
N VAL A 191 6.99 5.56 -6.63
CA VAL A 191 5.67 4.95 -6.62
C VAL A 191 4.75 5.89 -7.36
N GLU A 192 4.11 5.39 -8.41
CA GLU A 192 3.15 6.14 -9.19
C GLU A 192 1.74 5.72 -8.79
N PHE A 193 0.92 6.71 -8.50
CA PHE A 193 -0.49 6.52 -8.22
C PHE A 193 -1.29 7.23 -9.31
N PHE A 194 -2.15 6.50 -9.97
CA PHE A 194 -3.08 7.07 -10.94
C PHE A 194 -4.42 6.36 -10.82
N VAL A 195 -5.47 7.11 -11.13
CA VAL A 195 -6.81 6.57 -11.30
C VAL A 195 -7.04 6.51 -12.80
N ASP A 196 -7.37 5.33 -13.33
CA ASP A 196 -7.71 5.19 -14.75
C ASP A 196 -9.01 5.98 -15.02
N PRO A 197 -8.99 7.02 -15.86
CA PRO A 197 -10.19 7.76 -16.21
C PRO A 197 -11.29 6.87 -16.80
N ALA A 198 -10.92 5.78 -17.48
CA ALA A 198 -11.88 4.84 -18.05
C ALA A 198 -12.71 4.14 -16.97
N LEU A 199 -12.11 3.80 -15.82
CA LEU A 199 -12.84 3.19 -14.69
C LEU A 199 -13.82 4.19 -14.06
N VAL A 200 -13.45 5.47 -14.01
CA VAL A 200 -14.36 6.53 -13.53
C VAL A 200 -15.54 6.69 -14.49
N ASP A 201 -15.28 6.74 -15.79
CA ASP A 201 -16.33 6.84 -16.81
C ASP A 201 -17.26 5.61 -16.80
N GLU A 202 -16.69 4.42 -16.63
CA GLU A 202 -17.44 3.16 -16.49
C GLU A 202 -18.34 3.18 -15.25
N PHE A 203 -17.80 3.53 -14.08
CA PHE A 203 -18.58 3.67 -12.85
C PHE A 203 -19.76 4.65 -13.04
N VAL A 204 -19.50 5.83 -13.61
CA VAL A 204 -20.54 6.85 -13.87
C VAL A 204 -21.61 6.33 -14.85
N SER A 205 -21.21 5.53 -15.84
CA SER A 205 -22.13 4.93 -16.81
C SER A 205 -23.06 3.90 -16.15
N LEU A 206 -22.50 2.95 -15.39
CA LEU A 206 -23.23 1.87 -14.73
C LEU A 206 -24.23 2.39 -13.69
N VAL A 207 -23.82 3.42 -12.95
CA VAL A 207 -24.69 4.14 -12.03
C VAL A 207 -25.94 4.69 -12.73
N LYS A 208 -25.79 5.34 -13.89
CA LYS A 208 -26.94 5.95 -14.60
C LYS A 208 -27.94 4.90 -15.07
N VAL A 209 -27.43 3.74 -15.51
CA VAL A 209 -28.26 2.60 -15.90
C VAL A 209 -29.03 2.05 -14.71
N SER A 210 -28.37 1.94 -13.55
CA SER A 210 -28.97 1.43 -12.31
C SER A 210 -30.14 2.32 -11.87
N VAL A 211 -29.93 3.64 -11.79
CA VAL A 211 -30.98 4.60 -11.40
C VAL A 211 -32.17 4.59 -12.37
N SER A 212 -31.90 4.58 -13.67
CA SER A 212 -32.98 4.59 -14.68
C SER A 212 -33.83 3.31 -14.64
N SER A 213 -33.26 2.20 -14.18
CA SER A 213 -33.96 0.93 -14.06
C SER A 213 -34.81 0.87 -12.79
N ASP A 214 -34.31 1.42 -11.68
CA ASP A 214 -35.03 1.53 -10.40
C ASP A 214 -36.27 2.43 -10.56
N GLU A 215 -36.13 3.59 -11.21
CA GLU A 215 -37.24 4.50 -11.51
C GLU A 215 -38.32 3.90 -12.45
N ALA A 216 -37.98 2.87 -13.22
CA ALA A 216 -38.93 2.20 -14.13
C ALA A 216 -39.76 1.11 -13.43
N LEU A 217 -39.39 0.72 -12.20
CA LEU A 217 -40.05 -0.30 -11.39
C LEU A 217 -41.00 0.28 -10.33
N GLU A 218 -40.94 1.59 -10.07
CA GLU A 218 -41.88 2.37 -9.22
C GLU A 218 -43.16 2.78 -9.97
#